data_AF-A0A967EV96-F1
#
_entry.id   AF-A0A967EV96-F1
#
_cell.length_a   1.000
_cell.length_b   1.000
_cell.length_c   1.000
_cell.angle_alpha   90.00
_cell.angle_beta   90.00
_cell.angle_gamma   90.00
#
_symmetry.space_group_name_H-M   'P 1'
#
loop_
_entity.id
_entity.type
_entity.pdbx_description
1 polymer ?
#
loop_
_entity_poly.entity_id
_entity_poly.type
_entity_poly.pdbx_seq_one_letter_code
_entity_poly.pdbx_strand_id
1 'polypeptide(L)'
;MAKDIRTLYRSAKGPGSRRTALFAVGTARGEQAIRSDILTCLPDRLHPVSQMFLERWLSGDMTTADFLRWFHMPNSSYLSVAECVLAVVAGA
;
A
#
# COMPACT_ATOMS: atom_id res chain seq x y z
N MET A 1 15.35 0.95 39.75
CA MET A 1 14.50 -0.17 39.28
C MET A 1 13.08 0.16 39.73
N ALA A 2 12.01 0.27 38.95
CA ALA A 2 11.76 0.42 37.51
C ALA A 2 10.44 1.22 37.42
N LYS A 3 10.29 2.04 36.38
CA LYS A 3 9.17 2.97 36.18
C LYS A 3 7.89 2.23 35.83
N ASP A 4 6.81 2.61 36.49
CA ASP A 4 5.43 2.28 36.16
C ASP A 4 4.87 3.42 35.30
N ILE A 5 4.64 3.19 34.00
CA ILE A 5 3.90 4.13 33.13
C ILE A 5 3.18 3.36 32.01
N ARG A 6 1.85 3.38 32.11
CA ARG A 6 0.84 3.37 31.04
C ARG A 6 0.78 2.14 30.11
N THR A 7 -0.26 1.31 30.18
CA THR A 7 -1.65 1.64 29.79
C THR A 7 -1.77 1.70 28.25
N LEU A 8 -2.43 0.64 27.74
CA LEU A 8 -3.24 0.57 26.51
C LEU A 8 -2.55 0.17 25.21
N TYR A 9 -2.46 -1.14 24.97
CA TYR A 9 -2.95 -1.70 23.71
C TYR A 9 -3.72 -2.99 24.01
N ARG A 10 -4.90 -2.80 24.63
CA ARG A 10 -5.88 -3.89 24.79
C ARG A 10 -6.46 -4.18 23.43
N SER A 11 -6.21 -5.41 22.99
CA SER A 11 -6.93 -6.16 21.98
C SER A 11 -8.43 -5.84 21.99
N ALA A 12 -8.89 -5.13 20.97
CA ALA A 12 -10.30 -4.96 20.66
C ALA A 12 -10.61 -5.75 19.38
N LYS A 13 -10.72 -7.08 19.51
CA LYS A 13 -11.49 -7.88 18.55
C LYS A 13 -12.97 -7.56 18.77
N GLY A 14 -13.52 -6.64 17.98
CA GLY A 14 -14.97 -6.45 17.89
C GLY A 14 -15.59 -7.53 16.99
N PRO A 15 -16.62 -8.26 17.44
CA PRO A 15 -17.45 -9.07 16.56
C PRO A 15 -18.66 -8.24 16.11
N GLY A 16 -18.79 -8.01 14.81
CA GLY A 16 -20.03 -7.48 14.25
C GLY A 16 -19.82 -6.59 13.05
N SER A 17 -20.00 -7.14 11.86
CA SER A 17 -21.12 -6.74 11.00
C SER A 17 -21.06 -7.55 9.70
N ARG A 18 -22.14 -8.29 9.43
CA ARG A 18 -22.39 -8.93 8.14
C ARG A 18 -22.52 -7.81 7.11
N ARG A 19 -21.51 -7.63 6.27
CA ARG A 19 -21.67 -7.00 4.97
C ARG A 19 -21.30 -8.03 3.92
N THR A 20 -22.34 -8.53 3.28
CA THR A 20 -22.30 -9.16 1.97
C THR A 20 -21.50 -8.27 1.04
N ALA A 21 -20.27 -8.67 0.72
CA ALA A 21 -19.55 -8.19 -0.44
C ALA A 21 -19.62 -9.31 -1.47
N LEU A 22 -20.70 -9.33 -2.26
CA LEU A 22 -20.54 -9.69 -3.67
C LEU A 22 -19.71 -8.58 -4.33
N PHE A 23 -19.13 -8.88 -5.49
CA PHE A 23 -18.10 -8.14 -6.26
C PHE A 23 -16.67 -8.54 -5.86
N ALA A 24 -15.81 -9.11 -6.71
CA ALA A 24 -15.72 -8.95 -8.16
C ALA A 24 -15.44 -10.27 -8.91
N VAL A 25 -16.24 -10.50 -9.95
CA VAL A 25 -15.87 -11.34 -11.09
C VAL A 25 -14.85 -10.55 -11.92
N GLY A 26 -13.67 -11.15 -12.14
CA GLY A 26 -12.82 -10.93 -13.31
C GLY A 26 -11.71 -9.86 -13.21
N THR A 27 -10.48 -10.26 -12.85
CA THR A 27 -9.30 -9.35 -12.97
C THR A 27 -7.98 -10.02 -13.36
N ALA A 28 -7.94 -11.26 -13.86
CA ALA A 28 -6.65 -11.87 -14.26
C ALA A 28 -5.95 -11.14 -15.43
N ARG A 29 -6.69 -10.37 -16.26
CA ARG A 29 -6.10 -9.59 -17.38
C ARG A 29 -5.73 -8.15 -16.99
N GLY A 30 -6.42 -7.56 -15.99
CA GLY A 30 -6.15 -6.20 -15.51
C GLY A 30 -4.99 -6.12 -14.52
N GLU A 31 -4.86 -7.13 -13.65
CA GLU A 31 -3.84 -7.12 -12.59
C GLU A 31 -2.41 -7.24 -13.13
N GLN A 32 -2.19 -8.05 -14.18
CA GLN A 32 -0.89 -8.17 -14.84
C GLN A 32 -0.52 -6.89 -15.63
N ALA A 33 -1.48 -6.28 -16.34
CA ALA A 33 -1.23 -5.07 -17.12
C ALA A 33 -0.85 -3.90 -16.18
N ILE A 34 -1.62 -3.70 -15.11
CA ILE A 34 -1.35 -2.67 -14.10
C ILE A 34 0.05 -2.86 -13.50
N ARG A 35 0.46 -4.09 -13.16
CA ARG A 35 1.83 -4.35 -12.66
C ARG A 35 2.91 -3.99 -13.69
N SER A 36 2.66 -4.25 -14.97
CA SER A 36 3.62 -3.98 -16.05
C SER A 36 3.83 -2.48 -16.24
N ASP A 37 2.75 -1.71 -16.23
CA ASP A 37 2.79 -0.27 -16.46
C ASP A 37 3.48 0.45 -15.28
N ILE A 38 3.28 -0.04 -14.06
CA ILE A 38 3.94 0.45 -12.84
C ILE A 38 5.47 0.35 -12.95
N LEU A 39 6.02 -0.69 -13.60
CA LEU A 39 7.47 -0.87 -13.73
C LEU A 39 8.12 0.30 -14.49
N THR A 40 7.38 1.00 -15.36
CA THR A 40 7.86 2.20 -16.06
C THR A 40 8.16 3.36 -15.12
N CYS A 41 7.47 3.42 -13.97
CA CYS A 41 7.66 4.45 -12.97
C CYS A 41 8.79 4.12 -11.98
N LEU A 42 9.16 2.85 -11.85
CA LEU A 42 10.10 2.41 -10.82
C LEU A 42 11.55 2.61 -11.26
N PRO A 43 12.44 3.01 -10.33
CA PRO A 43 13.87 3.06 -10.60
C PRO A 43 14.46 1.64 -10.69
N ASP A 44 15.64 1.51 -11.33
CA ASP A 44 16.37 0.23 -11.47
C ASP A 44 16.60 -0.51 -10.14
N ARG A 45 16.78 0.25 -9.05
CA ARG A 45 16.89 -0.28 -7.69
C ARG A 45 16.00 0.50 -6.74
N LEU A 46 14.90 -0.13 -6.34
CA LEU A 46 14.03 0.38 -5.29
C LEU A 46 14.56 0.00 -3.91
N HIS A 47 14.48 0.91 -2.95
CA HIS A 47 14.87 0.61 -1.57
C HIS A 47 13.94 -0.47 -0.98
N PRO A 48 14.45 -1.47 -0.23
CA PRO A 48 13.64 -2.60 0.26
C PRO A 48 12.40 -2.19 1.06
N VAL A 49 12.51 -1.11 1.85
CA VAL A 49 11.38 -0.57 2.62
C VAL A 49 10.30 0.02 1.69
N SER A 50 10.69 0.75 0.65
CA SER A 50 9.74 1.28 -0.34
C SER A 50 9.11 0.17 -1.17
N GLN A 51 9.87 -0.89 -1.48
CA GLN A 51 9.35 -2.10 -2.12
C GLN A 51 8.29 -2.78 -1.27
N MET A 52 8.54 -2.97 0.04
CA MET A 52 7.54 -3.53 0.96
C MET A 52 6.25 -2.70 0.98
N PHE A 53 6.33 -1.37 0.98
CA PHE A 53 5.13 -0.52 0.93
C PHE A 53 4.38 -0.61 -0.40
N LEU A 54 5.11 -0.70 -1.52
CA LEU A 54 4.52 -0.92 -2.84
C LEU A 54 3.77 -2.25 -2.89
N GLU A 55 4.39 -3.34 -2.42
CA GLU A 55 3.78 -4.67 -2.40
C GLU A 55 2.50 -4.70 -1.55
N ARG A 56 2.52 -4.06 -0.37
CA ARG A 56 1.34 -3.95 0.51
C ARG A 56 0.22 -3.10 -0.07
N TRP A 57 0.56 -2.07 -0.83
CA TRP A 57 -0.45 -1.25 -1.52
C TRP A 57 -1.06 -2.03 -2.69
N LEU A 58 -0.23 -2.74 -3.47
CA LEU A 58 -0.69 -3.60 -4.56
C LEU A 58 -1.52 -4.80 -4.09
N SER A 59 -1.28 -5.33 -2.89
CA SER A 59 -2.10 -6.38 -2.29
C SER A 59 -3.43 -5.87 -1.72
N GLY A 60 -3.61 -4.54 -1.62
CA GLY A 60 -4.77 -3.93 -0.97
C GLY A 60 -4.69 -3.88 0.56
N ASP A 61 -3.58 -4.30 1.16
CA ASP A 61 -3.34 -4.26 2.62
C ASP A 61 -2.94 -2.86 3.13
N MET A 62 -2.83 -1.88 2.24
CA MET A 62 -2.46 -0.51 2.53
C MET A 62 -3.32 0.47 1.70
N THR A 63 -3.79 1.54 2.33
CA THR A 63 -4.54 2.59 1.63
C THR A 63 -3.61 3.44 0.76
N THR A 64 -4.14 4.06 -0.29
CA THR A 64 -3.38 5.00 -1.13
C THR A 64 -2.78 6.18 -0.34
N ALA A 65 -3.50 6.68 0.67
CA ALA A 65 -3.01 7.76 1.52
C ALA A 65 -1.80 7.32 2.37
N ASP A 66 -1.83 6.09 2.90
CA ASP A 66 -0.69 5.54 3.63
C ASP A 66 0.48 5.21 2.70
N PHE A 67 0.22 4.70 1.49
CA PHE A 67 1.25 4.48 0.48
C PHE A 67 1.99 5.77 0.16
N LEU A 68 1.27 6.84 -0.17
CA LEU A 68 1.87 8.15 -0.43
C LEU A 68 2.67 8.66 0.76
N ARG A 69 2.21 8.45 2.00
CA ARG A 69 2.93 8.91 3.19
C ARG A 69 4.24 8.15 3.43
N TRP A 70 4.24 6.84 3.23
CA TRP A 70 5.36 5.99 3.66
C TRP A 70 6.37 5.67 2.56
N PHE A 71 5.94 5.59 1.30
CA PHE A 71 6.78 5.15 0.18
C PHE A 71 8.00 6.05 -0.03
N HIS A 72 7.86 7.36 0.20
CA HIS A 72 8.92 8.36 0.04
C HIS A 72 9.72 8.66 1.32
N MET A 73 9.41 8.02 2.47
CA MET A 73 10.15 8.28 3.70
C MET A 73 11.65 7.94 3.59
N PRO A 74 12.07 6.81 2.99
CA PRO A 74 13.50 6.49 2.91
C PRO A 74 14.28 7.47 2.04
N ASN A 75 13.61 8.07 1.05
CA ASN A 75 14.18 9.07 0.15
C ASN A 75 13.06 9.89 -0.50
N SER A 76 13.12 11.22 -0.35
CA SER A 76 12.14 12.14 -0.93
C SER A 76 12.09 12.07 -2.46
N SER A 77 13.14 11.62 -3.14
CA SER A 77 13.15 11.37 -4.59
C SER A 77 12.11 10.34 -5.04
N TYR A 78 11.55 9.55 -4.12
CA TYR A 78 10.48 8.59 -4.43
C TYR A 78 9.08 9.19 -4.43
N LEU A 79 8.92 10.48 -4.09
CA LEU A 79 7.61 11.13 -4.16
C LEU A 79 7.07 11.16 -5.60
N SER A 80 7.88 11.58 -6.56
CA SER A 80 7.51 11.59 -7.99
C SER A 80 7.27 10.18 -8.55
N VAL A 81 7.96 9.17 -8.01
CA VAL A 81 7.73 7.76 -8.35
C VAL A 81 6.34 7.33 -7.86
N ALA A 82 5.97 7.66 -6.62
CA ALA A 82 4.65 7.33 -6.07
C ALA A 82 3.51 8.00 -6.87
N GLU A 83 3.70 9.25 -7.27
CA GLU A 83 2.75 9.99 -8.12
C GLU A 83 2.59 9.34 -9.49
N CYS A 84 3.68 8.94 -10.15
CA CYS A 84 3.66 8.21 -11.41
C CYS A 84 2.88 6.90 -11.29
N VAL A 85 3.16 6.11 -10.23
CA VAL A 85 2.47 4.85 -9.96
C VAL A 85 0.97 5.06 -9.80
N LEU A 86 0.54 6.10 -9.09
CA LEU A 86 -0.88 6.43 -8.96
C LEU A 86 -1.51 6.88 -10.26
N ALA A 87 -0.82 7.67 -11.07
CA ALA A 87 -1.33 8.12 -12.36
C ALA A 87 -1.58 6.93 -13.30
N VAL A 88 -0.66 5.96 -13.32
CA VAL A 88 -0.81 4.72 -14.08
C VAL A 88 -1.99 3.89 -13.58
N VAL A 89 -2.15 3.75 -12.27
CA VAL A 89 -3.23 2.93 -11.69
C VAL A 89 -4.61 3.59 -11.80
N ALA A 90 -4.70 4.92 -11.69
CA ALA A 90 -5.95 5.66 -11.79
C ALA A 90 -6.40 5.93 -13.23
N GLY A 91 -5.49 5.77 -14.21
CA GLY A 91 -5.71 6.02 -15.64
C GLY A 91 -5.99 4.77 -16.49
N ALA A 92 -6.22 3.61 -15.88
CA ALA A 92 -6.59 2.35 -16.54
C ALA A 92 -8.08 2.03 -16.40
#